data_AF-A0A059LRV0-F1
#
_entry.id   AF-A0A059LRV0-F1
#
_cell.length_a   1.000
_cell.length_b   1.000
_cell.length_c   1.000
_cell.angle_alpha   90.00
_cell.angle_beta   90.00
_cell.angle_gamma   90.00
#
_symmetry.space_group_name_H-M   'P 1'
#
loop_
_entity.id
_entity.type
_entity.pdbx_description
1 polymer ?
#
loop_
_entity_poly.entity_id
_entity_poly.type
_entity_poly.pdbx_seq_one_letter_code
_entity_poly.pdbx_strand_id
1 'polypeptide(L)'
;ADSPKTWKEVCYACVEEGEHRLAQLCGLNIIVAADDLAQVSAFYCARGAHDQLIALLESGIGLERAHTGIFTELGVLYARHRPRQLAEHLKLFGARVNVPALIRVCEELELWKELTFLYVQYDEYDNALGVMMAHSPLAWEHVQFKDVAVKVKATDTLYRAIAFYLEEHPDLLNDLLKVVEARVDHSRVVDVLRRAGHLGLVKDYLLSVQKNNLQAVNEAVNELLVEEEDADALRESITSYDAFDQLALAQRLEGHALLPLRRLAALVYKRNLKWRKAVALAKADSLYRDAMETAAQSADPEIAEDLLRFFVAQGQKECFAAALYACYSLVKPDVALEVAWTNGLTDTVMPYMIQVVRDFGTKLDALERERKDAQEASKAEADSKKAAQQAANAYLHLNSYLALPPAAAPGQAQGFASPGAAAFDAPF
;
A
#
# COMPACT_ATOMS: atom_id res chain seq x y z
N ALA A 1 16.13 56.99 -49.01
CA ALA A 1 16.90 55.78 -49.34
C ALA A 1 16.55 54.60 -48.43
N ASP A 2 16.01 54.86 -47.22
CA ASP A 2 15.67 53.83 -46.23
C ASP A 2 14.24 53.29 -46.34
N SER A 3 13.72 53.09 -47.55
CA SER A 3 12.40 52.45 -47.67
C SER A 3 12.58 50.93 -47.71
N PRO A 4 11.85 50.15 -46.89
CA PRO A 4 11.95 48.68 -46.93
C PRO A 4 11.57 48.12 -48.30
N LYS A 5 10.73 48.83 -49.06
CA LYS A 5 10.34 48.47 -50.43
C LYS A 5 11.50 48.52 -51.43
N THR A 6 12.33 49.56 -51.38
CA THR A 6 13.51 49.67 -52.27
C THR A 6 14.54 48.60 -51.96
N TRP A 7 14.75 48.26 -50.68
CA TRP A 7 15.64 47.16 -50.31
C TRP A 7 15.13 45.80 -50.80
N LYS A 8 13.80 45.56 -50.78
CA LYS A 8 13.19 44.35 -51.35
C LYS A 8 13.44 44.21 -52.84
N GLU A 9 13.19 45.26 -53.63
CA GLU A 9 13.41 45.22 -55.08
C GLU A 9 14.88 44.95 -55.42
N VAL A 10 15.81 45.60 -54.69
CA VAL A 10 17.25 45.36 -54.85
C VAL A 10 17.61 43.93 -54.44
N CYS A 11 17.08 43.42 -53.33
CA CYS A 11 17.32 42.05 -52.88
C CYS A 11 16.79 41.03 -53.90
N TYR A 12 15.60 41.25 -54.46
CA TYR A 12 15.01 40.37 -55.46
C TYR A 12 15.82 40.33 -56.75
N ALA A 13 16.28 41.48 -57.24
CA ALA A 13 17.17 41.57 -58.39
C ALA A 13 18.53 40.89 -58.13
N CYS A 14 19.14 41.10 -56.95
CA CYS A 14 20.40 40.44 -56.61
C CYS A 14 20.28 38.90 -56.52
N VAL A 15 19.12 38.38 -56.12
CA VAL A 15 18.86 36.94 -56.10
C VAL A 15 18.60 36.38 -57.51
N GLU A 16 18.04 37.17 -58.43
CA GLU A 16 17.91 36.76 -59.86
C GLU A 16 19.27 36.61 -60.52
N GLU A 17 20.16 37.56 -60.26
CA GLU A 17 21.48 37.64 -60.89
C GLU A 17 22.54 36.73 -60.22
N GLY A 18 22.21 36.06 -59.12
CA GLY A 18 23.13 35.17 -58.41
C GLY A 18 24.20 35.87 -57.57
N GLU A 19 24.03 37.17 -57.29
CA GLU A 19 24.95 37.96 -56.47
C GLU A 19 24.66 37.78 -54.96
N HIS A 20 25.03 36.60 -54.46
CA HIS A 20 24.61 36.11 -53.14
C HIS A 20 25.14 36.93 -51.95
N ARG A 21 26.32 37.55 -52.07
CA ARG A 21 26.92 38.37 -50.99
C ARG A 21 26.19 39.71 -50.81
N LEU A 22 25.83 40.36 -51.91
CA LEU A 22 25.08 41.61 -51.89
C LEU A 22 23.64 41.36 -51.44
N ALA A 23 23.04 40.26 -51.92
CA ALA A 23 21.73 39.83 -51.47
C ALA A 23 21.69 39.60 -49.94
N GLN A 24 22.76 39.05 -49.35
CA GLN A 24 22.84 38.85 -47.89
C GLN A 24 22.84 40.18 -47.12
N LEU A 25 23.66 41.15 -47.55
CA LEU A 25 23.73 42.47 -46.93
C LEU A 25 22.39 43.23 -47.05
N CYS A 26 21.75 43.17 -48.21
CA CYS A 26 20.43 43.76 -48.43
C CYS A 26 19.36 43.04 -47.58
N GLY A 27 19.42 41.71 -47.53
CA GLY A 27 18.49 40.87 -46.77
C GLY A 27 18.49 41.17 -45.28
N LEU A 28 19.67 41.45 -44.69
CA LEU A 28 19.80 41.77 -43.26
C LEU A 28 18.98 43.00 -42.86
N ASN A 29 18.88 44.00 -43.73
CA ASN A 29 18.11 45.21 -43.48
C ASN A 29 16.59 44.99 -43.61
N ILE A 30 16.17 43.98 -44.37
CA ILE A 30 14.75 43.68 -44.64
C ILE A 30 14.19 42.75 -43.55
N ILE A 31 14.98 41.77 -43.11
CA ILE A 31 14.60 40.74 -42.13
C ILE A 31 14.28 41.33 -40.76
N VAL A 32 14.71 42.56 -40.47
CA VAL A 32 14.34 43.27 -39.24
C VAL A 32 12.82 43.54 -39.16
N ALA A 33 12.14 43.67 -40.30
CA ALA A 33 10.69 43.88 -40.36
C ALA A 33 9.93 42.54 -40.47
N ALA A 34 9.09 42.25 -39.47
CA ALA A 34 8.38 40.98 -39.37
C ALA A 34 7.40 40.70 -40.52
N ASP A 35 6.70 41.73 -40.99
CA ASP A 35 5.73 41.61 -42.10
C ASP A 35 6.40 41.29 -43.44
N ASP A 36 7.68 41.68 -43.56
CA ASP A 36 8.46 41.56 -44.79
C ASP A 36 9.20 40.22 -44.88
N LEU A 37 9.46 39.59 -43.72
CA LEU A 37 10.18 38.32 -43.62
C LEU A 37 9.47 37.19 -44.38
N ALA A 38 8.15 37.04 -44.23
CA ALA A 38 7.38 35.98 -44.87
C ALA A 38 7.38 36.11 -46.41
N GLN A 39 7.42 37.33 -46.93
CA GLN A 39 7.47 37.58 -48.37
C GLN A 39 8.85 37.22 -48.93
N VAL A 40 9.91 37.57 -48.21
CA VAL A 40 11.29 37.24 -48.57
C VAL A 40 11.51 35.72 -48.49
N SER A 41 11.03 35.05 -47.44
CA SER A 41 11.18 33.59 -47.33
C SER A 41 10.45 32.85 -48.45
N ALA A 42 9.24 33.27 -48.82
CA ALA A 42 8.50 32.71 -49.96
C ALA A 42 9.24 32.91 -51.29
N PHE A 43 9.82 34.09 -51.52
CA PHE A 43 10.55 34.42 -52.74
C PHE A 43 11.84 33.60 -52.90
N TYR A 44 12.63 33.47 -51.83
CA TYR A 44 13.82 32.62 -51.82
C TYR A 44 13.46 31.14 -51.98
N CYS A 45 12.36 30.68 -51.36
CA CYS A 45 11.88 29.31 -51.51
C CYS A 45 11.42 29.00 -52.95
N ALA A 46 10.72 29.92 -53.62
CA ALA A 46 10.26 29.74 -54.99
C ALA A 46 11.41 29.54 -56.01
N ARG A 47 12.63 29.96 -55.64
CA ARG A 47 13.83 29.87 -56.49
C ARG A 47 14.80 28.77 -56.09
N GLY A 48 14.50 28.03 -55.03
CA GLY A 48 15.38 26.96 -54.53
C GLY A 48 16.66 27.46 -53.83
N ALA A 49 16.77 28.76 -53.53
CA ALA A 49 17.96 29.36 -52.90
C ALA A 49 17.95 29.18 -51.36
N HIS A 50 17.76 27.94 -50.90
CA HIS A 50 17.54 27.61 -49.49
C HIS A 50 18.79 27.81 -48.62
N ASP A 51 19.98 27.41 -49.10
CA ASP A 51 21.23 27.57 -48.34
C ASP A 51 21.57 29.03 -48.06
N GLN A 52 21.21 29.93 -48.99
CA GLN A 52 21.45 31.36 -48.86
C GLN A 52 20.47 32.01 -47.91
N LEU A 53 19.22 31.56 -47.92
CA LEU A 53 18.22 31.99 -46.95
C LEU A 53 18.61 31.56 -45.54
N ILE A 54 19.13 30.33 -45.36
CA ILE A 54 19.65 29.84 -44.08
C ILE A 54 20.82 30.72 -43.61
N ALA A 55 21.84 30.94 -44.44
CA ALA A 55 22.99 31.78 -44.08
C ALA A 55 22.59 33.22 -43.73
N LEU A 56 21.61 33.76 -44.46
CA LEU A 56 21.06 35.07 -44.20
C LEU A 56 20.35 35.14 -42.84
N LEU A 57 19.50 34.16 -42.52
CA LEU A 57 18.79 34.08 -41.25
C LEU A 57 19.72 33.78 -40.06
N GLU A 58 20.77 32.97 -40.25
CA GLU A 58 21.84 32.76 -39.27
C GLU A 58 22.51 34.10 -38.89
N SER A 59 22.86 34.90 -39.91
CA SER A 59 23.38 36.25 -39.67
C SER A 59 22.34 37.20 -39.07
N GLY A 60 21.06 36.98 -39.36
CA GLY A 60 19.93 37.74 -38.83
C GLY A 60 19.67 37.52 -37.33
N ILE A 61 20.06 36.37 -36.77
CA ILE A 61 19.95 36.08 -35.33
C ILE A 61 20.82 37.03 -34.49
N GLY A 62 21.99 37.42 -35.02
CA GLY A 62 22.95 38.29 -34.32
C GLY A 62 22.53 39.77 -34.25
N LEU A 63 21.43 40.16 -34.90
CA LEU A 63 20.97 41.55 -34.91
C LEU A 63 20.19 41.90 -33.63
N GLU A 64 20.42 43.10 -33.10
CA GLU A 64 19.74 43.61 -31.89
C GLU A 64 18.21 43.70 -32.03
N ARG A 65 17.70 43.78 -33.27
CA ARG A 65 16.27 43.86 -33.59
C ARG A 65 15.66 42.52 -34.05
N ALA A 66 16.27 41.39 -33.73
CA ALA A 66 15.75 40.08 -34.12
C ALA A 66 14.42 39.76 -33.41
N HIS A 67 13.37 39.45 -34.19
CA HIS A 67 12.04 39.10 -33.71
C HIS A 67 11.76 37.59 -33.85
N THR A 68 10.70 37.09 -33.21
CA THR A 68 10.36 35.64 -33.12
C THR A 68 10.16 34.95 -34.47
N GLY A 69 9.72 35.69 -35.49
CA GLY A 69 9.55 35.23 -36.87
C GLY A 69 10.85 34.69 -37.47
N ILE A 70 11.99 35.35 -37.26
CA ILE A 70 13.30 34.93 -37.78
C ILE A 70 13.66 33.54 -37.26
N PHE A 71 13.48 33.31 -35.95
CA PHE A 71 13.79 32.04 -35.31
C PHE A 71 12.86 30.91 -35.77
N THR A 72 11.60 31.24 -36.03
CA THR A 72 10.57 30.27 -36.46
C THR A 72 10.78 29.86 -37.92
N GLU A 73 10.97 30.81 -38.82
CA GLU A 73 11.25 30.55 -40.24
C GLU A 73 12.57 29.80 -40.42
N LEU A 74 13.61 30.17 -39.66
CA LEU A 74 14.87 29.42 -39.67
C LEU A 74 14.67 27.98 -39.16
N GLY A 75 13.87 27.79 -38.11
CA GLY A 75 13.49 26.46 -37.63
C GLY A 75 12.80 25.62 -38.71
N VAL A 76 11.86 26.20 -39.46
CA VAL A 76 11.18 25.54 -40.59
C VAL A 76 12.16 25.14 -41.69
N LEU A 77 13.11 26.02 -42.02
CA LEU A 77 14.12 25.73 -43.04
C LEU A 77 15.11 24.65 -42.59
N TYR A 78 15.53 24.66 -41.32
CA TYR A 78 16.35 23.59 -40.76
C TYR A 78 15.62 22.26 -40.73
N ALA A 79 14.32 22.25 -40.40
CA ALA A 79 13.52 21.03 -40.46
C ALA A 79 13.51 20.42 -41.87
N ARG A 80 13.38 21.24 -42.91
CA ARG A 80 13.30 20.75 -44.30
C ARG A 80 14.64 20.34 -44.90
N HIS A 81 15.72 21.05 -44.58
CA HIS A 81 16.99 20.89 -45.30
C HIS A 81 18.14 20.37 -44.43
N ARG A 82 18.15 20.61 -43.11
CA ARG A 82 19.27 20.26 -42.21
C ARG A 82 18.79 19.88 -40.80
N PRO A 83 18.22 18.67 -40.62
CA PRO A 83 17.66 18.24 -39.33
C PRO A 83 18.70 18.20 -38.20
N ARG A 84 19.98 17.89 -38.50
CA ARG A 84 21.05 17.87 -37.48
C ARG A 84 21.28 19.23 -36.81
N GLN A 85 21.14 20.33 -37.55
CA GLN A 85 21.34 21.69 -37.02
C GLN A 85 20.08 22.20 -36.31
N LEU A 86 18.91 21.62 -36.61
CA LEU A 86 17.65 21.97 -35.95
C LEU A 86 17.72 21.72 -34.44
N ALA A 87 18.26 20.58 -34.00
CA ALA A 87 18.34 20.24 -32.58
C ALA A 87 19.18 21.26 -31.77
N GLU A 88 20.27 21.77 -32.33
CA GLU A 88 21.10 22.80 -31.69
C GLU A 88 20.38 24.16 -31.67
N HIS A 89 19.73 24.53 -32.77
CA HIS A 89 18.93 25.75 -32.87
C HIS A 89 17.79 25.76 -31.84
N LEU A 90 17.09 24.64 -31.67
CA LEU A 90 16.00 24.51 -30.71
C LEU A 90 16.48 24.56 -29.25
N LYS A 91 17.65 24.00 -28.96
CA LYS A 91 18.25 24.09 -27.61
C LYS A 91 18.63 25.51 -27.24
N LEU A 92 19.14 26.30 -28.19
CA LEU A 92 19.58 27.67 -27.94
C LEU A 92 18.42 28.69 -27.97
N PHE A 93 17.44 28.50 -28.86
CA PHE A 93 16.44 29.52 -29.17
C PHE A 93 14.99 29.10 -28.90
N GLY A 94 14.75 27.96 -28.25
CA GLY A 94 13.39 27.44 -27.99
C GLY A 94 12.42 28.42 -27.35
N ALA A 95 12.89 29.32 -26.47
CA ALA A 95 12.05 30.33 -25.82
C ALA A 95 11.58 31.48 -26.74
N ARG A 96 12.22 31.68 -27.90
CA ARG A 96 11.93 32.78 -28.86
C ARG A 96 11.28 32.30 -30.15
N VAL A 97 10.94 31.02 -30.23
CA VAL A 97 10.33 30.38 -31.40
C VAL A 97 8.82 30.25 -31.19
N ASN A 98 8.05 30.35 -32.26
CA ASN A 98 6.63 29.98 -32.25
C ASN A 98 6.50 28.45 -32.28
N VAL A 99 6.42 27.83 -31.10
CA VAL A 99 6.43 26.37 -30.93
C VAL A 99 5.26 25.66 -31.64
N PRO A 100 3.99 26.10 -31.55
CA PRO A 100 2.88 25.44 -32.26
C PRO A 100 3.02 25.39 -33.79
N ALA A 101 3.57 26.44 -34.40
CA ALA A 101 3.78 26.46 -35.86
C ALA A 101 4.87 25.45 -36.26
N LEU A 102 5.92 25.34 -35.44
CA LEU A 102 7.01 24.43 -35.71
C LEU A 102 6.64 22.96 -35.46
N ILE A 103 5.79 22.69 -34.45
CA ILE A 103 5.24 21.34 -34.21
C ILE A 103 4.56 20.80 -35.47
N ARG A 104 3.66 21.58 -36.10
CA ARG A 104 2.97 21.14 -37.33
C ARG A 104 3.94 20.80 -38.46
N VAL A 105 4.97 21.61 -38.64
CA VAL A 105 5.99 21.37 -39.68
C VAL A 105 6.84 20.14 -39.34
N CYS A 106 7.17 19.92 -38.07
CA CYS A 106 7.88 18.73 -37.62
C CYS A 106 7.03 17.46 -37.71
N GLU A 107 5.70 17.56 -37.52
CA GLU A 107 4.74 16.46 -37.76
C GLU A 107 4.69 16.10 -39.25
N GLU A 108 4.61 17.10 -40.14
CA GLU A 108 4.61 16.89 -41.60
C GLU A 108 5.90 16.25 -42.12
N LEU A 109 7.03 16.54 -41.47
CA LEU A 109 8.36 16.06 -41.87
C LEU A 109 8.84 14.83 -41.07
N GLU A 110 8.00 14.29 -40.18
CA GLU A 110 8.29 13.11 -39.36
C GLU A 110 9.59 13.21 -38.53
N LEU A 111 9.91 14.41 -38.02
CA LEU A 111 11.11 14.67 -37.23
C LEU A 111 10.85 14.41 -35.73
N TRP A 112 10.78 13.14 -35.36
CA TRP A 112 10.30 12.71 -34.04
C TRP A 112 11.19 13.14 -32.86
N LYS A 113 12.51 13.25 -33.03
CA LYS A 113 13.45 13.67 -31.95
C LYS A 113 13.30 15.14 -31.61
N GLU A 114 13.19 15.97 -32.64
CA GLU A 114 13.05 17.42 -32.49
C GLU A 114 11.64 17.77 -32.03
N LEU A 115 10.64 17.02 -32.48
CA LEU A 115 9.25 17.17 -32.10
C LEU A 115 8.98 16.81 -30.64
N THR A 116 9.56 15.73 -30.10
CA THR A 116 9.47 15.44 -28.66
C THR A 116 10.11 16.54 -27.83
N PHE A 117 11.25 17.08 -28.26
CA PHE A 117 11.89 18.21 -27.60
C PHE A 117 11.00 19.47 -27.61
N LEU A 118 10.32 19.76 -28.72
CA LEU A 118 9.37 20.87 -28.82
C LEU A 118 8.17 20.70 -27.88
N TYR A 119 7.59 19.51 -27.80
CA TYR A 119 6.49 19.25 -26.87
C TYR A 119 6.92 19.39 -25.40
N VAL A 120 8.15 18.98 -25.07
CA VAL A 120 8.72 19.18 -23.73
C VAL A 120 8.87 20.67 -23.40
N GLN A 121 9.30 21.50 -24.36
CA GLN A 121 9.38 22.95 -24.18
C GLN A 121 8.02 23.63 -24.08
N TYR A 122 6.99 23.07 -24.73
CA TYR A 122 5.63 23.60 -24.72
C TYR A 122 4.78 23.08 -23.53
N ASP A 123 5.39 22.34 -22.60
CA ASP A 123 4.73 21.67 -21.47
C ASP A 123 3.60 20.69 -21.87
N GLU A 124 3.57 20.24 -23.12
CA GLU A 124 2.66 19.21 -23.63
C GLU A 124 3.28 17.80 -23.50
N TYR A 125 3.56 17.42 -22.26
CA TYR A 125 4.20 16.14 -21.93
C TYR A 125 3.38 14.90 -22.34
N ASP A 126 2.05 15.01 -22.38
CA ASP A 126 1.16 13.91 -22.76
C ASP A 126 1.35 13.53 -24.24
N ASN A 127 1.44 14.54 -25.11
CA ASN A 127 1.69 14.37 -26.56
C ASN A 127 3.13 13.92 -26.82
N ALA A 128 4.09 14.45 -26.07
CA ALA A 128 5.48 14.01 -26.12
C ALA A 128 5.61 12.50 -25.86
N LEU A 129 4.99 12.00 -24.79
CA LEU A 129 4.97 10.56 -24.50
C LEU A 129 4.29 9.77 -25.61
N GLY A 130 3.15 10.24 -26.11
CA GLY A 130 2.43 9.61 -27.23
C GLY A 130 3.32 9.34 -28.43
N VAL A 131 4.11 10.35 -28.81
CA VAL A 131 5.07 10.26 -29.92
C VAL A 131 6.23 9.32 -29.59
N MET A 132 6.79 9.39 -28.38
CA MET A 132 7.88 8.51 -27.96
C MET A 132 7.45 7.03 -27.98
N MET A 133 6.18 6.74 -27.64
CA MET A 133 5.63 5.38 -27.69
C MET A 133 5.36 4.92 -29.14
N ALA A 134 4.81 5.79 -29.99
CA ALA A 134 4.51 5.44 -31.37
C ALA A 134 5.78 5.28 -32.23
N HIS A 135 6.85 6.02 -31.91
CA HIS A 135 8.08 6.09 -32.68
C HIS A 135 9.31 5.78 -31.83
N SER A 136 9.26 4.64 -31.12
CA SER A 136 10.31 4.13 -30.24
C SER A 136 11.73 4.15 -30.84
N PRO A 137 12.00 3.64 -32.06
CA PRO A 137 13.36 3.48 -32.55
C PRO A 137 14.13 4.79 -32.77
N LEU A 138 13.42 5.91 -32.90
CA LEU A 138 14.00 7.21 -33.24
C LEU A 138 13.91 8.20 -32.09
N ALA A 139 12.80 8.24 -31.35
CA ALA A 139 12.57 9.30 -30.36
C ALA A 139 12.79 8.86 -28.91
N TRP A 140 12.95 7.57 -28.65
CA TRP A 140 13.02 7.07 -27.28
C TRP A 140 14.41 7.25 -26.67
N GLU A 141 14.46 7.98 -25.55
CA GLU A 141 15.60 8.03 -24.64
C GLU A 141 15.08 7.83 -23.21
N HIS A 142 15.55 6.79 -22.53
CA HIS A 142 15.04 6.39 -21.21
C HIS A 142 15.06 7.50 -20.15
N VAL A 143 16.16 8.27 -20.10
CA VAL A 143 16.31 9.37 -19.12
C VAL A 143 15.30 10.47 -19.37
N GLN A 144 15.18 10.92 -20.62
CA GLN A 144 14.20 11.95 -21.00
C GLN A 144 12.76 11.45 -20.76
N PHE A 145 12.48 10.19 -21.09
CA PHE A 145 11.17 9.58 -20.87
C PHE A 145 10.77 9.60 -19.40
N LYS A 146 11.69 9.30 -18.47
CA LYS A 146 11.44 9.36 -17.02
C LYS A 146 11.10 10.77 -16.56
N ASP A 147 11.86 11.76 -16.99
CA ASP A 147 11.64 13.16 -16.60
C ASP A 147 10.29 13.68 -17.13
N VAL A 148 9.91 13.27 -18.34
CA VAL A 148 8.61 13.59 -18.93
C VAL A 148 7.48 12.86 -18.18
N ALA A 149 7.64 11.57 -17.89
CA ALA A 149 6.62 10.75 -17.21
C ALA A 149 6.18 11.31 -15.84
N VAL A 150 7.10 11.94 -15.08
CA VAL A 150 6.75 12.59 -13.80
C VAL A 150 5.73 13.72 -13.99
N LYS A 151 5.87 14.49 -15.08
CA LYS A 151 5.14 15.74 -15.33
C LYS A 151 3.80 15.56 -16.05
N VAL A 152 3.54 14.36 -16.58
CA VAL A 152 2.36 14.00 -17.40
C VAL A 152 1.07 14.06 -16.60
N LYS A 153 0.10 14.88 -17.01
CA LYS A 153 -1.14 15.06 -16.22
C LYS A 153 -2.08 13.86 -16.41
N ALA A 154 -2.11 13.29 -17.61
CA ALA A 154 -3.00 12.20 -17.95
C ALA A 154 -2.48 10.84 -17.42
N THR A 155 -3.21 10.25 -16.48
CA THR A 155 -2.87 8.92 -15.95
C THR A 155 -3.04 7.80 -16.99
N ASP A 156 -3.94 7.96 -17.98
CA ASP A 156 -4.12 6.97 -19.06
C ASP A 156 -2.85 6.81 -19.92
N THR A 157 -2.16 7.91 -20.22
CA THR A 157 -0.90 7.91 -20.97
C THR A 157 0.19 7.16 -20.21
N LEU A 158 0.20 7.23 -18.87
CA LEU A 158 1.13 6.46 -18.03
C LEU A 158 0.87 4.95 -18.11
N TYR A 159 -0.38 4.50 -18.13
CA TYR A 159 -0.69 3.07 -18.29
C TYR A 159 -0.32 2.56 -19.69
N ARG A 160 -0.49 3.37 -20.73
CA ARG A 160 0.00 3.06 -22.08
C ARG A 160 1.52 2.98 -22.13
N ALA A 161 2.20 3.90 -21.44
CA ALA A 161 3.65 3.88 -21.30
C ALA A 161 4.15 2.61 -20.60
N ILE A 162 3.46 2.17 -19.54
CA ILE A 162 3.78 0.91 -18.85
C ILE A 162 3.61 -0.30 -19.78
N ALA A 163 2.53 -0.35 -20.56
CA ALA A 163 2.33 -1.43 -21.55
C ALA A 163 3.43 -1.44 -22.62
N PHE A 164 3.80 -0.27 -23.13
CA PHE A 164 4.88 -0.11 -24.09
C PHE A 164 6.25 -0.57 -23.53
N TYR A 165 6.60 -0.16 -22.32
CA TYR A 165 7.83 -0.62 -21.67
C TYR A 165 7.84 -2.12 -21.42
N LEU A 166 6.66 -2.70 -21.15
CA LEU A 166 6.52 -4.13 -20.95
C LEU A 166 6.74 -4.93 -22.23
N GLU A 167 6.36 -4.38 -23.39
CA GLU A 167 6.53 -5.01 -24.70
C GLU A 167 7.95 -4.85 -25.26
N GLU A 168 8.57 -3.68 -25.12
CA GLU A 168 9.85 -3.38 -25.77
C GLU A 168 11.08 -3.44 -24.82
N HIS A 169 10.91 -3.05 -23.55
CA HIS A 169 12.03 -2.91 -22.61
C HIS A 169 11.69 -3.39 -21.18
N PRO A 170 11.56 -4.72 -20.97
CA PRO A 170 11.22 -5.27 -19.66
C PRO A 170 12.19 -4.86 -18.55
N ASP A 171 13.50 -4.83 -18.82
CA ASP A 171 14.54 -4.57 -17.81
C ASP A 171 14.45 -3.17 -17.19
N LEU A 172 13.97 -2.18 -17.96
CA LEU A 172 13.92 -0.77 -17.54
C LEU A 172 12.58 -0.38 -16.89
N LEU A 173 11.63 -1.31 -16.85
CA LEU A 173 10.29 -1.07 -16.30
C LEU A 173 10.35 -0.75 -14.80
N ASN A 174 11.20 -1.44 -14.03
CA ASN A 174 11.35 -1.19 -12.59
C ASN A 174 11.77 0.26 -12.29
N ASP A 175 12.66 0.80 -13.11
CA ASP A 175 13.17 2.16 -12.93
C ASP A 175 12.15 3.22 -13.33
N LEU A 176 11.28 2.93 -14.29
CA LEU A 176 10.13 3.77 -14.59
C LEU A 176 9.13 3.72 -13.43
N LEU A 177 8.74 2.52 -13.00
CA LEU A 177 7.73 2.33 -11.95
C LEU A 177 8.13 2.99 -10.62
N LYS A 178 9.41 2.96 -10.23
CA LYS A 178 9.93 3.68 -9.05
C LYS A 178 9.68 5.20 -9.12
N VAL A 179 9.81 5.79 -10.30
CA VAL A 179 9.62 7.23 -10.50
C VAL A 179 8.14 7.61 -10.52
N VAL A 180 7.28 6.74 -11.04
CA VAL A 180 5.84 7.00 -11.14
C VAL A 180 5.04 6.48 -9.92
N GLU A 181 5.71 5.96 -8.89
CA GLU A 181 5.09 5.36 -7.69
C GLU A 181 4.03 6.27 -7.05
N ALA A 182 4.31 7.57 -6.89
CA ALA A 182 3.43 8.50 -6.19
C ALA A 182 2.13 8.87 -6.95
N ARG A 183 2.00 8.50 -8.22
CA ARG A 183 0.93 9.00 -9.11
C ARG A 183 0.09 7.94 -9.77
N VAL A 184 0.49 6.68 -9.66
CA VAL A 184 -0.15 5.58 -10.34
C VAL A 184 -1.01 4.79 -9.37
N ASP A 185 -2.15 4.32 -9.85
CA ASP A 185 -2.95 3.36 -9.09
C ASP A 185 -2.32 1.97 -9.23
N HIS A 186 -1.70 1.52 -8.15
CA HIS A 186 -1.00 0.24 -8.10
C HIS A 186 -1.92 -0.96 -8.41
N SER A 187 -3.22 -0.87 -8.11
CA SER A 187 -4.16 -1.95 -8.42
C SER A 187 -4.30 -2.16 -9.93
N ARG A 188 -4.44 -1.08 -10.69
CA ARG A 188 -4.54 -1.11 -12.15
C ARG A 188 -3.22 -1.54 -12.80
N VAL A 189 -2.07 -1.18 -12.23
CA VAL A 189 -0.75 -1.65 -12.70
C VAL A 189 -0.64 -3.16 -12.53
N VAL A 190 -0.99 -3.67 -11.36
CA VAL A 190 -0.99 -5.12 -11.09
C VAL A 190 -1.90 -5.86 -12.07
N ASP A 191 -3.09 -5.32 -12.40
CA ASP A 191 -3.98 -5.94 -13.39
C ASP A 191 -3.39 -5.96 -14.80
N VAL A 192 -2.72 -4.88 -15.22
CA VAL A 192 -2.03 -4.81 -16.52
C VAL A 192 -0.88 -5.83 -16.56
N LEU A 193 -0.09 -5.91 -15.50
CA LEU A 193 1.03 -6.86 -15.38
C LEU A 193 0.56 -8.31 -15.32
N ARG A 194 -0.57 -8.58 -14.63
CA ARG A 194 -1.18 -9.90 -14.54
C ARG A 194 -1.67 -10.38 -15.89
N ARG A 195 -2.25 -9.50 -16.71
CA ARG A 195 -2.64 -9.82 -18.10
C ARG A 195 -1.45 -10.13 -18.99
N ALA A 196 -0.32 -9.47 -18.76
CA ALA A 196 0.90 -9.69 -19.53
C ALA A 196 1.73 -10.89 -19.06
N GLY A 197 1.45 -11.46 -17.88
CA GLY A 197 2.14 -12.65 -17.37
C GLY A 197 3.58 -12.43 -16.90
N HIS A 198 4.06 -11.18 -16.82
CA HIS A 198 5.42 -10.83 -16.40
C HIS A 198 5.43 -10.22 -14.99
N LEU A 199 4.71 -10.84 -14.06
CA LEU A 199 4.61 -10.34 -12.69
C LEU A 199 5.98 -10.37 -11.96
N GLY A 200 6.83 -11.36 -12.26
CA GLY A 200 8.12 -11.57 -11.58
C GLY A 200 9.15 -10.48 -11.85
N LEU A 201 9.06 -9.79 -12.99
CA LEU A 201 9.94 -8.67 -13.33
C LEU A 201 9.78 -7.49 -12.38
N VAL A 202 8.62 -7.36 -11.73
CA VAL A 202 8.22 -6.19 -10.97
C VAL A 202 8.38 -6.41 -9.45
N LYS A 203 9.05 -7.48 -9.02
CA LYS A 203 9.24 -7.83 -7.59
C LYS A 203 9.78 -6.66 -6.76
N ASP A 204 10.85 -6.01 -7.20
CA ASP A 204 11.47 -4.89 -6.48
C ASP A 204 10.51 -3.71 -6.29
N TYR A 205 9.66 -3.45 -7.28
CA TYR A 205 8.64 -2.41 -7.21
C TYR A 205 7.47 -2.83 -6.31
N LEU A 206 7.02 -4.08 -6.39
CA LEU A 206 5.94 -4.55 -5.53
C LEU A 206 6.33 -4.52 -4.06
N LEU A 207 7.59 -4.82 -3.72
CA LEU A 207 8.13 -4.69 -2.36
C LEU A 207 8.19 -3.23 -1.89
N SER A 208 8.49 -2.26 -2.77
CA SER A 208 8.46 -0.84 -2.39
C SER A 208 7.04 -0.35 -2.13
N VAL A 209 6.10 -0.78 -2.99
CA VAL A 209 4.67 -0.43 -2.94
C VAL A 209 3.93 -1.14 -1.81
N GLN A 210 4.48 -2.24 -1.27
CA GLN A 210 3.83 -3.04 -0.23
C GLN A 210 3.44 -2.22 1.02
N LYS A 211 4.14 -1.10 1.28
CA LYS A 211 3.81 -0.14 2.35
C LYS A 211 2.39 0.41 2.28
N ASN A 212 1.78 0.47 1.09
CA ASN A 212 0.44 1.01 0.89
C ASN A 212 -0.67 0.00 1.26
N ASN A 213 -0.32 -1.25 1.62
CA ASN A 213 -1.24 -2.31 2.08
C ASN A 213 -2.49 -2.47 1.20
N LEU A 214 -2.29 -2.55 -0.12
CA LEU A 214 -3.37 -2.73 -1.09
C LEU A 214 -3.59 -4.23 -1.35
N GLN A 215 -4.87 -4.65 -1.36
CA GLN A 215 -5.25 -6.07 -1.56
C GLN A 215 -4.70 -6.66 -2.85
N ALA A 216 -4.88 -5.99 -3.99
CA ALA A 216 -4.39 -6.46 -5.28
C ALA A 216 -2.86 -6.63 -5.32
N VAL A 217 -2.13 -5.72 -4.67
CA VAL A 217 -0.65 -5.77 -4.58
C VAL A 217 -0.21 -6.92 -3.69
N ASN A 218 -0.81 -7.06 -2.51
CA ASN A 218 -0.49 -8.14 -1.58
C ASN A 218 -0.81 -9.52 -2.17
N GLU A 219 -1.93 -9.66 -2.88
CA GLU A 219 -2.27 -10.90 -3.58
C GLU A 219 -1.26 -11.24 -4.69
N ALA A 220 -0.88 -10.25 -5.51
CA ALA A 220 0.13 -10.43 -6.55
C ALA A 220 1.51 -10.78 -5.97
N VAL A 221 1.92 -10.12 -4.90
CA VAL A 221 3.16 -10.44 -4.17
C VAL A 221 3.11 -11.85 -3.60
N ASN A 222 1.99 -12.23 -2.99
CA ASN A 222 1.84 -13.56 -2.42
C ASN A 222 1.80 -14.65 -3.50
N GLU A 223 1.21 -14.40 -4.67
CA GLU A 223 1.28 -15.29 -5.84
C GLU A 223 2.74 -15.49 -6.28
N LEU A 224 3.49 -14.39 -6.40
CA LEU A 224 4.91 -14.44 -6.79
C LEU A 224 5.79 -15.18 -5.79
N LEU A 225 5.65 -14.87 -4.50
CA LEU A 225 6.45 -15.51 -3.46
C LEU A 225 6.13 -17.02 -3.35
N VAL A 226 4.92 -17.43 -3.71
CA VAL A 226 4.53 -18.84 -3.81
C VAL A 226 5.17 -19.51 -5.02
N GLU A 227 5.28 -18.82 -6.17
CA GLU A 227 5.98 -19.31 -7.36
C GLU A 227 7.50 -19.39 -7.15
N GLU A 228 8.09 -18.43 -6.43
CA GLU A 228 9.52 -18.37 -6.12
C GLU A 228 9.93 -19.25 -4.94
N GLU A 229 8.96 -19.88 -4.25
CA GLU A 229 9.16 -20.75 -3.09
C GLU A 229 9.81 -20.06 -1.87
N ASP A 230 9.79 -18.72 -1.79
CA ASP A 230 10.36 -17.94 -0.70
C ASP A 230 9.40 -17.83 0.49
N ALA A 231 9.51 -18.80 1.42
CA ALA A 231 8.66 -18.88 2.60
C ALA A 231 8.95 -17.81 3.67
N ASP A 232 10.17 -17.27 3.72
CA ASP A 232 10.56 -16.30 4.74
C ASP A 232 10.09 -14.89 4.37
N ALA A 233 10.26 -14.49 3.11
CA ALA A 233 9.71 -13.23 2.61
C ALA A 233 8.16 -13.23 2.65
N LEU A 234 7.53 -14.38 2.36
CA LEU A 234 6.08 -14.51 2.47
C LEU A 234 5.60 -14.39 3.92
N ARG A 235 6.38 -14.89 4.89
CA ARG A 235 6.08 -14.71 6.31
C ARG A 235 6.13 -13.25 6.72
N GLU A 236 7.20 -12.54 6.38
CA GLU A 236 7.35 -11.11 6.70
C GLU A 236 6.23 -10.28 6.06
N SER A 237 5.94 -10.53 4.78
CA SER A 237 4.84 -9.95 4.02
C SER A 237 3.49 -10.13 4.74
N ILE A 238 3.14 -11.36 5.11
CA ILE A 238 1.85 -11.67 5.76
C ILE A 238 1.75 -11.09 7.17
N THR A 239 2.86 -11.06 7.92
CA THR A 239 2.86 -10.48 9.27
C THR A 239 2.75 -8.97 9.27
N SER A 240 3.32 -8.31 8.25
CA SER A 240 3.38 -6.85 8.17
C SER A 240 2.13 -6.26 7.51
N TYR A 241 1.51 -6.98 6.57
CA TYR A 241 0.41 -6.50 5.74
C TYR A 241 -0.78 -7.47 5.82
N ASP A 242 -1.94 -6.96 6.23
CA ASP A 242 -3.14 -7.75 6.57
C ASP A 242 -4.23 -7.72 5.50
N ALA A 243 -4.15 -6.80 4.54
CA ALA A 243 -5.12 -6.66 3.46
C ALA A 243 -4.83 -7.63 2.31
N PHE A 244 -5.25 -8.89 2.44
CA PHE A 244 -5.27 -9.88 1.35
C PHE A 244 -6.32 -10.98 1.63
N ASP A 245 -6.72 -11.75 0.61
CA ASP A 245 -7.59 -12.91 0.83
C ASP A 245 -6.83 -14.06 1.53
N GLN A 246 -6.93 -14.05 2.85
CA GLN A 246 -6.33 -15.04 3.75
C GLN A 246 -6.85 -16.47 3.49
N LEU A 247 -8.07 -16.61 2.97
CA LEU A 247 -8.67 -17.93 2.76
C LEU A 247 -8.24 -18.57 1.46
N ALA A 248 -8.29 -17.80 0.37
CA ALA A 248 -7.85 -18.27 -0.94
C ALA A 248 -6.34 -18.56 -0.94
N LEU A 249 -5.54 -17.69 -0.31
CA LEU A 249 -4.10 -17.93 -0.17
C LEU A 249 -3.83 -19.21 0.62
N ALA A 250 -4.49 -19.39 1.77
CA ALA A 250 -4.29 -20.56 2.59
C ALA A 250 -4.64 -21.86 1.85
N GLN A 251 -5.76 -21.88 1.10
CA GLN A 251 -6.15 -23.02 0.27
C GLN A 251 -5.11 -23.39 -0.80
N ARG A 252 -4.50 -22.39 -1.43
CA ARG A 252 -3.41 -22.63 -2.41
C ARG A 252 -2.19 -23.21 -1.72
N LEU A 253 -1.80 -22.67 -0.57
CA LEU A 253 -0.66 -23.15 0.22
C LEU A 253 -0.84 -24.59 0.73
N GLU A 254 -2.07 -25.07 0.97
CA GLU A 254 -2.32 -26.47 1.38
C GLU A 254 -1.82 -27.49 0.34
N GLY A 255 -1.86 -27.14 -0.95
CA GLY A 255 -1.50 -28.01 -2.06
C GLY A 255 0.01 -28.07 -2.38
N HIS A 256 0.82 -27.16 -1.83
CA HIS A 256 2.25 -27.08 -2.21
C HIS A 256 3.08 -28.24 -1.65
N ALA A 257 4.13 -28.65 -2.36
CA ALA A 257 5.00 -29.76 -1.95
C ALA A 257 5.93 -29.39 -0.76
N LEU A 258 6.16 -28.10 -0.53
CA LEU A 258 7.09 -27.59 0.46
C LEU A 258 6.44 -27.44 1.85
N LEU A 259 7.05 -28.07 2.85
CA LEU A 259 6.66 -27.98 4.26
C LEU A 259 6.60 -26.53 4.81
N PRO A 260 7.55 -25.61 4.48
CA PRO A 260 7.48 -24.23 4.96
C PRO A 260 6.25 -23.46 4.50
N LEU A 261 5.81 -23.65 3.25
CA LEU A 261 4.62 -23.00 2.70
C LEU A 261 3.33 -23.53 3.35
N ARG A 262 3.27 -24.83 3.65
CA ARG A 262 2.15 -25.41 4.40
C ARG A 262 2.10 -24.96 5.86
N ARG A 263 3.26 -24.83 6.52
CA ARG A 263 3.34 -24.21 7.85
C ARG A 263 2.80 -22.79 7.83
N LEU A 264 3.09 -22.05 6.77
CA LEU A 264 2.55 -20.72 6.58
C LEU A 264 1.03 -20.74 6.40
N ALA A 265 0.48 -21.70 5.64
CA ALA A 265 -0.97 -21.92 5.54
C ALA A 265 -1.62 -22.10 6.91
N ALA A 266 -1.01 -22.92 7.79
CA ALA A 266 -1.47 -23.13 9.15
C ALA A 266 -1.42 -21.83 9.99
N LEU A 267 -0.38 -20.99 9.82
CA LEU A 267 -0.29 -19.67 10.46
C LEU A 267 -1.38 -18.71 9.94
N VAL A 268 -1.67 -18.71 8.65
CA VAL A 268 -2.75 -17.90 8.07
C VAL A 268 -4.11 -18.35 8.61
N TYR A 269 -4.37 -19.66 8.68
CA TYR A 269 -5.61 -20.19 9.28
C TYR A 269 -5.74 -19.87 10.77
N LYS A 270 -4.63 -19.88 11.51
CA LYS A 270 -4.56 -19.47 12.92
C LYS A 270 -4.94 -17.99 13.07
N ARG A 271 -4.43 -17.10 12.21
CA ARG A 271 -4.81 -15.68 12.24
C ARG A 271 -6.28 -15.46 11.94
N ASN A 272 -6.86 -16.30 11.08
CA ASN A 272 -8.26 -16.22 10.68
C ASN A 272 -9.22 -17.03 11.61
N LEU A 273 -8.75 -17.46 12.79
CA LEU A 273 -9.52 -18.20 13.81
C LEU A 273 -10.15 -19.53 13.32
N LYS A 274 -9.66 -20.10 12.21
CA LYS A 274 -10.15 -21.39 11.68
C LYS A 274 -9.31 -22.54 12.21
N TRP A 275 -9.41 -22.75 13.51
CA TRP A 275 -8.63 -23.71 14.28
C TRP A 275 -8.78 -25.16 13.80
N ARG A 276 -10.00 -25.59 13.44
CA ARG A 276 -10.25 -26.96 12.95
C ARG A 276 -9.48 -27.30 11.68
N LYS A 277 -9.37 -26.34 10.74
CA LYS A 277 -8.63 -26.53 9.48
C LYS A 277 -7.12 -26.47 9.70
N ALA A 278 -6.65 -25.54 10.52
CA ALA A 278 -5.24 -25.45 10.90
C ALA A 278 -4.74 -26.75 11.56
N VAL A 279 -5.52 -27.32 12.48
CA VAL A 279 -5.17 -28.57 13.16
C VAL A 279 -5.26 -29.77 12.21
N ALA A 280 -6.24 -29.83 11.31
CA ALA A 280 -6.31 -30.88 10.28
C ALA A 280 -5.08 -30.86 9.35
N LEU A 281 -4.64 -29.67 8.95
CA LEU A 281 -3.46 -29.48 8.11
C LEU A 281 -2.17 -29.87 8.87
N ALA A 282 -2.04 -29.43 10.12
CA ALA A 282 -0.90 -29.80 10.96
C ALA A 282 -0.84 -31.32 11.26
N LYS A 283 -2.01 -31.98 11.36
CA LYS A 283 -2.12 -33.45 11.43
C LYS A 283 -1.65 -34.11 10.14
N ALA A 284 -1.99 -33.57 8.98
CA ALA A 284 -1.56 -34.08 7.69
C ALA A 284 -0.04 -33.91 7.47
N ASP A 285 0.53 -32.79 7.92
CA ASP A 285 1.96 -32.49 7.79
C ASP A 285 2.85 -33.13 8.87
N SER A 286 2.26 -33.93 9.78
CA SER A 286 2.95 -34.58 10.92
C SER A 286 3.74 -33.61 11.80
N LEU A 287 3.36 -32.33 11.83
CA LEU A 287 4.07 -31.29 12.56
C LEU A 287 3.46 -31.10 13.94
N TYR A 288 3.85 -32.00 14.84
CA TYR A 288 3.19 -32.15 16.13
C TYR A 288 3.38 -30.95 17.06
N ARG A 289 4.52 -30.25 17.01
CA ARG A 289 4.77 -29.06 17.85
C ARG A 289 3.84 -27.91 17.50
N ASP A 290 3.74 -27.55 16.22
CA ASP A 290 2.88 -26.45 15.76
C ASP A 290 1.40 -26.81 15.93
N ALA A 291 1.05 -28.10 15.78
CA ALA A 291 -0.29 -28.61 16.09
C ALA A 291 -0.66 -28.43 17.57
N MET A 292 0.29 -28.65 18.49
CA MET A 292 0.08 -28.46 19.93
C MET A 292 -0.04 -26.97 20.29
N GLU A 293 0.81 -26.10 19.74
CA GLU A 293 0.75 -24.66 19.97
C GLU A 293 -0.54 -24.05 19.41
N THR A 294 -1.00 -24.50 18.24
CA THR A 294 -2.27 -24.07 17.64
C THR A 294 -3.48 -24.55 18.44
N ALA A 295 -3.47 -25.80 18.94
CA ALA A 295 -4.50 -26.30 19.83
C ALA A 295 -4.56 -25.51 21.14
N ALA A 296 -3.41 -25.22 21.76
CA ALA A 296 -3.33 -24.42 22.98
C ALA A 296 -3.88 -22.99 22.79
N GLN A 297 -3.66 -22.39 21.62
CA GLN A 297 -4.16 -21.05 21.29
C GLN A 297 -5.63 -21.03 20.88
N SER A 298 -6.17 -22.14 20.37
CA SER A 298 -7.57 -22.23 19.94
C SER A 298 -8.56 -22.11 21.09
N ALA A 299 -8.15 -22.46 22.32
CA ALA A 299 -8.98 -22.48 23.51
C ALA A 299 -10.27 -23.35 23.39
N ASP A 300 -10.35 -24.23 22.39
CA ASP A 300 -11.48 -25.14 22.19
C ASP A 300 -11.16 -26.54 22.75
N PRO A 301 -11.93 -27.05 23.74
CA PRO A 301 -11.69 -28.36 24.34
C PRO A 301 -11.90 -29.53 23.36
N GLU A 302 -12.86 -29.42 22.43
CA GLU A 302 -13.13 -30.45 21.42
C GLU A 302 -11.93 -30.69 20.48
N ILE A 303 -11.24 -29.60 20.08
CA ILE A 303 -10.09 -29.67 19.18
C ILE A 303 -8.91 -30.33 19.90
N ALA A 304 -8.73 -30.03 21.19
CA ALA A 304 -7.71 -30.67 22.03
C ALA A 304 -8.01 -32.17 22.23
N GLU A 305 -9.26 -32.56 22.48
CA GLU A 305 -9.67 -33.96 22.60
C GLU A 305 -9.46 -34.74 21.29
N ASP A 306 -9.83 -34.15 20.14
CA ASP A 306 -9.59 -34.75 18.82
C ASP A 306 -8.11 -34.83 18.44
N LEU A 307 -7.28 -33.92 18.94
CA LEU A 307 -5.82 -33.96 18.78
C LEU A 307 -5.22 -35.10 19.61
N LEU A 308 -5.66 -35.26 20.87
CA LEU A 308 -5.23 -36.34 21.76
C LEU A 308 -5.61 -37.73 21.20
N ARG A 309 -6.85 -37.90 20.72
CA ARG A 309 -7.29 -39.15 20.06
C ARG A 309 -6.44 -39.49 18.84
N PHE A 310 -6.03 -38.49 18.07
CA PHE A 310 -5.16 -38.69 16.91
C PHE A 310 -3.74 -39.11 17.31
N PHE A 311 -3.14 -38.47 18.32
CA PHE A 311 -1.81 -38.85 18.81
C PHE A 311 -1.74 -40.27 19.33
N VAL A 312 -2.81 -40.71 19.97
CA VAL A 312 -2.94 -42.05 20.50
C VAL A 312 -3.11 -43.09 19.39
N ALA A 313 -3.89 -42.77 18.35
CA ALA A 313 -3.97 -43.63 17.16
C ALA A 313 -2.64 -43.75 16.41
N GLN A 314 -1.80 -42.69 16.43
CA GLN A 314 -0.46 -42.67 15.84
C GLN A 314 0.62 -43.32 16.74
N GLY A 315 0.31 -43.65 18.00
CA GLY A 315 1.22 -44.34 18.92
C GLY A 315 2.41 -43.52 19.43
N GLN A 316 2.45 -42.20 19.20
CA GLN A 316 3.54 -41.31 19.61
C GLN A 316 3.39 -40.89 21.08
N LYS A 317 3.96 -41.69 21.98
CA LYS A 317 3.87 -41.50 23.45
C LYS A 317 4.43 -40.15 23.94
N GLU A 318 5.50 -39.67 23.30
CA GLU A 318 6.17 -38.41 23.66
C GLU A 318 5.37 -37.19 23.22
N CYS A 319 4.73 -37.24 22.05
CA CYS A 319 3.86 -36.18 21.56
C CYS A 319 2.58 -36.06 22.38
N PHE A 320 2.07 -37.19 22.90
CA PHE A 320 0.92 -37.20 23.79
C PHE A 320 1.20 -36.50 25.14
N ALA A 321 2.36 -36.78 25.76
CA ALA A 321 2.79 -36.09 26.97
C ALA A 321 2.97 -34.58 26.74
N ALA A 322 3.63 -34.19 25.65
CA ALA A 322 3.81 -32.79 25.29
C ALA A 322 2.48 -32.07 25.00
N ALA A 323 1.52 -32.76 24.36
CA ALA A 323 0.18 -32.21 24.09
C ALA A 323 -0.62 -31.98 25.37
N LEU A 324 -0.53 -32.90 26.35
CA LEU A 324 -1.16 -32.75 27.66
C LEU A 324 -0.59 -31.55 28.43
N TYR A 325 0.72 -31.31 28.35
CA TYR A 325 1.35 -30.13 28.95
C TYR A 325 0.97 -28.83 28.24
N ALA A 326 0.98 -28.82 26.90
CA ALA A 326 0.64 -27.62 26.12
C ALA A 326 -0.84 -27.22 26.28
N CYS A 327 -1.74 -28.22 26.37
CA CYS A 327 -3.18 -28.00 26.48
C CYS A 327 -3.69 -28.07 27.93
N TYR A 328 -2.83 -27.77 28.92
CA TYR A 328 -3.11 -28.00 30.35
C TYR A 328 -4.42 -27.38 30.85
N SER A 329 -4.78 -26.19 30.35
CA SER A 329 -6.01 -25.48 30.74
C SER A 329 -7.28 -25.98 30.06
N LEU A 330 -7.15 -26.77 28.98
CA LEU A 330 -8.22 -27.06 28.03
C LEU A 330 -8.71 -28.50 28.11
N VAL A 331 -7.81 -29.41 28.45
CA VAL A 331 -8.11 -30.84 28.50
C VAL A 331 -8.83 -31.15 29.81
N LYS A 332 -10.01 -31.78 29.69
CA LYS A 332 -10.70 -32.33 30.85
C LYS A 332 -9.92 -33.52 31.40
N PRO A 333 -9.59 -33.55 32.71
CA PRO A 333 -8.85 -34.66 33.32
C PRO A 333 -9.48 -36.03 33.07
N ASP A 334 -10.82 -36.09 33.02
CA ASP A 334 -11.59 -37.31 32.80
C ASP A 334 -11.30 -37.95 31.43
N VAL A 335 -11.26 -37.13 30.37
CA VAL A 335 -11.02 -37.60 28.99
C VAL A 335 -9.56 -38.00 28.80
N ALA A 336 -8.63 -37.27 29.43
CA ALA A 336 -7.22 -37.63 29.41
C ALA A 336 -6.96 -38.99 30.08
N LEU A 337 -7.63 -39.27 31.21
CA LEU A 337 -7.54 -40.54 31.92
C LEU A 337 -8.16 -41.70 31.13
N GLU A 338 -9.34 -41.50 30.53
CA GLU A 338 -10.00 -42.52 29.71
C GLU A 338 -9.12 -42.93 28.52
N VAL A 339 -8.56 -41.95 27.82
CA VAL A 339 -7.70 -42.17 26.66
C VAL A 339 -6.35 -42.80 27.07
N ALA A 340 -5.80 -42.42 28.23
CA ALA A 340 -4.56 -43.00 28.74
C ALA A 340 -4.72 -44.45 29.23
N TRP A 341 -5.85 -44.74 29.90
CA TRP A 341 -6.15 -46.08 30.39
C TRP A 341 -6.37 -47.05 29.22
N THR A 342 -7.22 -46.68 28.27
CA THR A 342 -7.57 -47.55 27.12
C THR A 342 -6.35 -47.95 26.28
N ASN A 343 -5.28 -47.15 26.28
CA ASN A 343 -4.08 -47.37 25.46
C ASN A 343 -2.84 -47.76 26.26
N GLY A 344 -2.95 -47.97 27.58
CA GLY A 344 -1.82 -48.38 28.42
C GLY A 344 -0.70 -47.32 28.53
N LEU A 345 -1.06 -46.04 28.46
CA LEU A 345 -0.15 -44.88 28.52
C LEU A 345 -0.18 -44.18 29.89
N THR A 346 -0.55 -44.90 30.94
CA THR A 346 -0.70 -44.37 32.30
C THR A 346 0.57 -43.66 32.78
N ASP A 347 1.74 -44.24 32.51
CA ASP A 347 3.03 -43.72 33.00
C ASP A 347 3.37 -42.32 32.45
N THR A 348 2.95 -42.03 31.22
CA THR A 348 3.16 -40.71 30.60
C THR A 348 2.19 -39.63 31.08
N VAL A 349 1.04 -40.03 31.65
CA VAL A 349 -0.02 -39.11 32.12
C VAL A 349 0.10 -38.80 33.60
N MET A 350 0.77 -39.66 34.38
CA MET A 350 0.94 -39.46 35.82
C MET A 350 1.54 -38.09 36.20
N PRO A 351 2.57 -37.55 35.52
CA PRO A 351 3.09 -36.22 35.83
C PRO A 351 2.07 -35.08 35.64
N TYR A 352 1.22 -35.16 34.61
CA TYR A 352 0.13 -34.22 34.38
C TYR A 352 -0.93 -34.32 35.48
N MET A 353 -1.31 -35.55 35.84
CA MET A 353 -2.28 -35.80 36.92
C MET A 353 -1.81 -35.29 38.28
N ILE A 354 -0.52 -35.41 38.60
CA ILE A 354 0.04 -34.89 39.85
C ILE A 354 -0.09 -33.36 39.91
N GLN A 355 0.12 -32.66 38.79
CA GLN A 355 -0.07 -31.21 38.73
C GLN A 355 -1.54 -30.82 38.87
N VAL A 356 -2.43 -31.52 38.16
CA VAL A 356 -3.88 -31.29 38.24
C VAL A 356 -4.40 -31.51 39.66
N VAL A 357 -3.99 -32.59 40.33
CA VAL A 357 -4.36 -32.87 41.71
C VAL A 357 -3.78 -31.83 42.67
N ARG A 358 -2.54 -31.36 42.45
CA ARG A 358 -1.96 -30.26 43.22
C ARG A 358 -2.75 -28.97 43.06
N ASP A 359 -3.15 -28.63 41.84
CA ASP A 359 -3.91 -27.40 41.56
C ASP A 359 -5.35 -27.48 42.09
N PHE A 360 -6.00 -28.64 42.00
CA PHE A 360 -7.26 -28.87 42.69
C PHE A 360 -7.10 -28.77 44.20
N GLY A 361 -6.03 -29.33 44.76
CA GLY A 361 -5.70 -29.20 46.18
C GLY A 361 -5.48 -27.74 46.61
N THR A 362 -4.70 -26.96 45.87
CA THR A 362 -4.45 -25.55 46.20
C THR A 362 -5.70 -24.68 46.01
N LYS A 363 -6.53 -24.94 44.99
CA LYS A 363 -7.82 -24.25 44.81
C LYS A 363 -8.82 -24.62 45.90
N LEU A 364 -8.88 -25.90 46.30
CA LEU A 364 -9.72 -26.34 47.41
C LEU A 364 -9.24 -25.71 48.73
N ASP A 365 -7.94 -25.69 48.99
CA ASP A 365 -7.38 -25.02 50.16
C ASP A 365 -7.66 -23.52 50.16
N ALA A 366 -7.60 -22.86 49.01
CA ALA A 366 -7.93 -21.44 48.86
C ALA A 366 -9.42 -21.18 49.13
N LEU A 367 -10.32 -21.97 48.52
CA LEU A 367 -11.77 -21.88 48.76
C LEU A 367 -12.13 -22.22 50.21
N GLU A 368 -11.45 -23.19 50.82
CA GLU A 368 -11.62 -23.52 52.23
C GLU A 368 -11.18 -22.38 53.14
N ARG A 369 -10.08 -21.68 52.81
CA ARG A 369 -9.64 -20.48 53.54
C ARG A 369 -10.64 -19.35 53.36
N GLU A 370 -11.04 -19.02 52.13
CA GLU A 370 -12.05 -17.99 51.86
C GLU A 370 -13.37 -18.29 52.57
N ARG A 371 -13.79 -19.56 52.60
CA ARG A 371 -15.00 -19.97 53.31
C ARG A 371 -14.83 -19.89 54.83
N LYS A 372 -13.67 -20.25 55.38
CA LYS A 372 -13.36 -20.11 56.81
C LYS A 372 -13.32 -18.64 57.22
N ASP A 373 -12.65 -17.79 56.43
CA ASP A 373 -12.56 -16.35 56.65
C ASP A 373 -13.94 -15.69 56.53
N ALA A 374 -14.76 -16.08 55.55
CA ALA A 374 -16.15 -15.61 55.43
C ALA A 374 -17.01 -16.09 56.61
N GLN A 375 -16.79 -17.31 57.09
CA GLN A 375 -17.50 -17.85 58.24
C GLN A 375 -17.05 -17.18 59.54
N GLU A 376 -15.77 -16.85 59.70
CA GLU A 376 -15.22 -16.09 60.82
C GLU A 376 -15.65 -14.64 60.79
N ALA A 377 -15.68 -13.99 59.62
CA ALA A 377 -16.26 -12.66 59.43
C ALA A 377 -17.76 -12.65 59.80
N SER A 378 -18.53 -13.64 59.34
CA SER A 378 -19.95 -13.75 59.72
C SER A 378 -20.16 -14.00 61.22
N LYS A 379 -19.26 -14.75 61.87
CA LYS A 379 -19.27 -14.98 63.32
C LYS A 379 -18.86 -13.73 64.09
N ALA A 380 -17.85 -13.00 63.64
CA ALA A 380 -17.42 -11.72 64.22
C ALA A 380 -18.48 -10.62 64.04
N GLU A 381 -19.20 -10.61 62.92
CA GLU A 381 -20.38 -9.76 62.75
C GLU A 381 -21.54 -10.19 63.65
N ALA A 382 -21.79 -11.49 63.82
CA ALA A 382 -22.80 -11.98 64.74
C ALA A 382 -22.45 -11.70 66.21
N ASP A 383 -21.18 -11.82 66.58
CA ASP A 383 -20.69 -11.60 67.94
C ASP A 383 -20.55 -10.10 68.25
N SER A 384 -20.21 -9.26 67.27
CA SER A 384 -20.29 -7.80 67.42
C SER A 384 -21.74 -7.31 67.51
N LYS A 385 -22.68 -7.91 66.77
CA LYS A 385 -24.14 -7.65 66.92
C LYS A 385 -24.65 -8.10 68.28
N LYS A 386 -24.23 -9.28 68.77
CA LYS A 386 -24.56 -9.75 70.13
C LYS A 386 -23.94 -8.88 71.21
N ALA A 387 -22.69 -8.44 71.06
CA ALA A 387 -22.02 -7.54 71.98
C ALA A 387 -22.68 -6.14 71.97
N ALA A 388 -23.11 -5.64 70.81
CA ALA A 388 -23.87 -4.41 70.70
C ALA A 388 -25.28 -4.53 71.33
N GLN A 389 -25.95 -5.67 71.16
CA GLN A 389 -27.23 -5.97 71.83
C GLN A 389 -27.07 -6.16 73.34
N GLN A 390 -25.98 -6.80 73.80
CA GLN A 390 -25.67 -6.94 75.22
C GLN A 390 -25.28 -5.59 75.84
N ALA A 391 -24.54 -4.75 75.13
CA ALA A 391 -24.24 -3.38 75.56
C ALA A 391 -25.50 -2.51 75.58
N ALA A 392 -26.38 -2.62 74.58
CA ALA A 392 -27.66 -1.93 74.57
C ALA A 392 -28.58 -2.40 75.70
N ASN A 393 -28.64 -3.71 75.97
CA ASN A 393 -29.40 -4.29 77.09
C ASN A 393 -28.79 -3.92 78.45
N ALA A 394 -27.47 -3.87 78.59
CA ALA A 394 -26.79 -3.41 79.80
C ALA A 394 -27.01 -1.92 80.04
N TYR A 395 -27.06 -1.11 78.98
CA TYR A 395 -27.39 0.32 79.05
C TYR A 395 -28.87 0.54 79.43
N LEU A 396 -29.79 -0.28 78.90
CA LEU A 396 -31.19 -0.32 79.30
C LEU A 396 -31.37 -0.78 80.75
N HIS A 397 -30.62 -1.78 81.19
CA HIS A 397 -30.62 -2.26 82.57
C HIS A 397 -30.09 -1.17 83.52
N LEU A 398 -28.99 -0.49 83.18
CA LEU A 398 -28.46 0.62 83.98
C LEU A 398 -29.45 1.80 84.05
N ASN A 399 -30.12 2.15 82.94
CA ASN A 399 -31.18 3.15 82.93
C ASN A 399 -32.46 2.71 83.68
N SER A 400 -32.71 1.41 83.85
CA SER A 400 -33.81 0.91 84.67
C SER A 400 -33.57 1.09 86.18
N TYR A 401 -32.31 1.16 86.63
CA TYR A 401 -31.95 1.44 88.03
C TYR A 401 -31.87 2.95 88.36
N LEU A 402 -31.81 3.82 87.35
CA LEU A 402 -31.76 5.28 87.49
C LEU A 402 -33.09 5.99 87.15
N ALA A 403 -34.13 5.24 86.78
CA ALA A 403 -35.47 5.77 86.51
C ALA A 403 -36.50 5.34 87.57
N LEU A 404 -36.71 6.18 88.58
CA LEU A 404 -37.95 6.26 89.36
C LEU A 404 -38.92 7.24 88.64
N PRO A 405 -40.23 7.07 88.84
CA PRO A 405 -41.26 6.91 87.82
C PRO A 405 -41.68 8.21 87.13
N PRO A 406 -42.26 8.18 85.91
CA PRO A 406 -42.85 9.37 85.33
C PRO A 406 -44.14 9.70 86.10
N ALA A 407 -44.15 10.86 86.76
CA ALA A 407 -45.37 11.48 87.22
C ALA A 407 -46.21 11.92 86.00
N ALA A 408 -47.54 11.86 86.18
CA ALA A 408 -48.57 11.92 85.16
C ALA A 408 -48.59 13.19 84.28
N ALA A 409 -49.11 12.98 83.06
CA ALA A 409 -49.59 13.88 81.99
C ALA A 409 -50.47 15.07 82.46
N PRO A 410 -51.00 16.01 81.62
CA PRO A 410 -51.16 16.00 80.15
C PRO A 410 -51.01 17.37 79.43
N GLY A 411 -51.15 17.38 78.10
CA GLY A 411 -51.47 18.60 77.31
C GLY A 411 -50.65 18.71 76.02
N GLN A 412 -51.05 17.99 74.97
CA GLN A 412 -51.78 18.56 73.81
C GLN A 412 -50.95 19.56 73.00
N ALA A 413 -50.47 19.11 71.84
CA ALA A 413 -51.07 19.44 70.52
C ALA A 413 -50.25 20.58 69.89
N GLN A 414 -49.82 20.57 68.64
CA GLN A 414 -50.55 20.19 67.44
C GLN A 414 -49.59 20.27 66.22
N GLY A 415 -49.80 19.42 65.22
CA GLY A 415 -49.51 19.68 63.80
C GLY A 415 -48.05 19.59 63.35
N PHE A 416 -47.71 19.07 62.16
CA PHE A 416 -48.52 18.74 60.99
C PHE A 416 -47.73 17.76 60.10
N ALA A 417 -48.45 16.78 59.56
CA ALA A 417 -48.29 16.05 58.29
C ALA A 417 -46.90 15.83 57.63
N SER A 418 -46.52 14.54 57.54
CA SER A 418 -46.30 13.68 56.33
C SER A 418 -46.34 14.31 54.92
N PRO A 419 -45.80 13.65 53.84
CA PRO A 419 -45.80 12.19 53.56
C PRO A 419 -44.45 11.69 52.95
N GLY A 420 -44.20 10.43 52.58
CA GLY A 420 -45.09 9.32 52.25
C GLY A 420 -44.31 8.03 51.96
N ALA A 421 -45.09 6.97 51.84
CA ALA A 421 -44.70 5.59 51.59
C ALA A 421 -44.71 5.23 50.08
N ALA A 422 -44.43 3.95 49.82
CA ALA A 422 -44.62 3.17 48.59
C ALA A 422 -43.44 3.24 47.59
N ALA A 423 -42.75 2.13 47.29
CA ALA A 423 -43.16 0.89 46.62
C ALA A 423 -43.31 1.04 45.09
N PHE A 424 -42.82 -0.01 44.41
CA PHE A 424 -43.08 -0.44 43.03
C PHE A 424 -42.21 0.11 41.87
N ASP A 425 -41.25 -0.73 41.46
CA ASP A 425 -41.13 -1.40 40.16
C ASP A 425 -41.40 -0.67 38.81
N ALA A 426 -40.34 -0.67 37.99
CA ALA A 426 -40.26 -1.06 36.56
C ALA A 426 -40.98 -0.20 35.49
N PRO A 427 -40.85 -0.46 34.16
CA PRO A 427 -39.96 -1.40 33.43
C PRO A 427 -39.27 -0.78 32.18
N PHE A 428 -38.43 -1.59 31.52
CA PHE A 428 -37.85 -1.45 30.15
C PHE A 428 -36.82 -0.36 29.88
#